data_AF-A0A847EK54-F1
#
_entry.id   AF-A0A847EK54-F1
#
_cell.length_a   1.000
_cell.length_b   1.000
_cell.length_c   1.000
_cell.angle_alpha   90.00
_cell.angle_beta   90.00
_cell.angle_gamma   90.00
#
_symmetry.space_group_name_H-M   'P 1'
#
loop_
_entity.id
_entity.type
_entity.pdbx_description
1 polymer ?
#
loop_
_entity_poly.entity_id
_entity_poly.type
_entity_poly.pdbx_seq_one_letter_code
_entity_poly.pdbx_strand_id
1 'polypeptide(L)'
;MKIKFLLPILLASALLSFAGCGEAETTPEVQETKPDTVPFSITVDVIGKTPVSFTEEDAAAIGPVEITAAKKDGDTIGEPDTYTGILFNDFLEHIGVTSYSVISIEAADGYMKEFGPDDITADGTGLAW
;
A
#
# COMPACT_ATOMS: atom_id res chain seq x y z
N MET A 1 -5.22 16.10 -54.24
CA MET A 1 -5.92 15.49 -55.39
C MET A 1 -4.97 14.54 -56.10
N LYS A 2 -5.41 13.28 -56.29
CA LYS A 2 -4.94 12.21 -57.22
C LYS A 2 -4.67 10.87 -56.54
N ILE A 3 -5.76 10.12 -56.41
CA ILE A 3 -5.81 8.66 -56.45
C ILE A 3 -5.38 8.17 -57.83
N LYS A 4 -4.57 7.10 -57.90
CA LYS A 4 -4.70 6.00 -58.87
C LYS A 4 -3.73 4.87 -58.49
N PHE A 5 -4.23 3.73 -57.97
CA PHE A 5 -4.68 2.54 -58.71
C PHE A 5 -3.56 1.80 -59.45
N LEU A 6 -3.24 0.57 -58.99
CA LEU A 6 -3.26 -0.69 -59.76
C LEU A 6 -2.30 -1.76 -59.19
N LEU A 7 -2.86 -2.74 -58.47
CA LEU A 7 -2.46 -4.17 -58.54
C LEU A 7 -3.06 -4.74 -59.86
N PRO A 8 -2.63 -5.89 -60.45
CA PRO A 8 -2.35 -7.18 -59.79
C PRO A 8 -1.30 -8.09 -60.48
N ILE A 9 -1.20 -9.36 -60.02
CA ILE A 9 -0.64 -10.60 -60.63
C ILE A 9 0.35 -11.27 -59.63
N LEU A 10 -0.09 -12.20 -58.76
CA LEU A 10 -0.46 -13.61 -59.00
C LEU A 10 0.77 -14.53 -59.00
N LEU A 11 0.99 -15.25 -57.90
CA LEU A 11 1.23 -16.70 -57.97
C LEU A 11 0.92 -17.39 -56.65
N ALA A 12 0.07 -18.41 -56.77
CA ALA A 12 -0.41 -19.28 -55.72
C ALA A 12 0.71 -20.08 -55.06
N SER A 13 0.62 -20.26 -53.75
CA SER A 13 1.05 -21.49 -53.09
C SER A 13 0.12 -21.76 -51.92
N ALA A 14 -0.70 -22.79 -52.13
CA ALA A 14 -1.56 -23.38 -51.14
C ALA A 14 -0.73 -23.96 -49.99
N LEU A 15 -1.22 -23.78 -48.77
CA LEU A 15 -1.28 -24.84 -47.77
C LEU A 15 -2.32 -24.44 -46.72
N LEU A 16 -3.44 -25.15 -46.75
CA LEU A 16 -4.42 -25.15 -45.67
C LEU A 16 -3.73 -25.67 -44.41
N SER A 17 -3.84 -24.91 -43.33
CA SER A 17 -3.84 -25.45 -41.97
C SER A 17 -4.80 -24.60 -41.14
N PHE A 18 -6.07 -24.99 -41.15
CA PHE A 18 -6.98 -24.67 -40.06
C PHE A 18 -6.57 -25.53 -38.87
N ALA A 19 -5.82 -24.93 -37.94
CA ALA A 19 -5.82 -25.36 -36.55
C ALA A 19 -6.13 -24.09 -35.75
N GLY A 20 -7.31 -24.05 -35.15
CA GLY A 20 -7.85 -22.90 -34.45
C GLY A 20 -6.90 -22.41 -33.36
N CYS A 21 -6.44 -21.16 -33.51
CA CYS A 21 -5.98 -20.36 -32.40
C CYS A 21 -7.23 -19.68 -31.84
N GLY A 22 -7.92 -20.38 -30.94
CA GLY A 22 -8.81 -19.71 -30.02
C GLY A 22 -7.94 -18.78 -29.20
N GLU A 23 -8.21 -17.48 -29.31
CA GLU A 23 -7.64 -16.43 -28.49
C GLU A 23 -8.05 -16.69 -27.04
N ALA A 24 -7.24 -17.49 -26.35
CA ALA A 24 -7.20 -17.47 -24.91
C ALA A 24 -6.50 -16.16 -24.53
N GLU A 25 -7.29 -15.17 -24.17
CA GLU A 25 -6.84 -14.05 -23.36
C GLU A 25 -6.26 -14.63 -22.06
N THR A 26 -4.98 -14.99 -22.09
CA THR A 26 -4.21 -15.21 -20.88
C THR A 26 -4.03 -13.84 -20.26
N THR A 27 -5.02 -13.48 -19.44
CA THR A 27 -4.93 -12.43 -18.43
C THR A 27 -3.57 -12.58 -17.75
N PRO A 28 -2.73 -11.54 -17.69
CA PRO A 28 -1.52 -11.63 -16.89
C PRO A 28 -1.98 -11.88 -15.45
N GLU A 29 -1.68 -13.08 -14.96
CA GLU A 29 -1.73 -13.40 -13.55
C GLU A 29 -0.77 -12.43 -12.87
N VAL A 30 -1.33 -11.38 -12.28
CA VAL A 30 -0.60 -10.52 -11.35
C VAL A 30 -0.24 -11.43 -10.20
N GLN A 31 0.95 -12.00 -10.25
CA GLN A 31 1.59 -12.53 -9.06
C GLN A 31 1.67 -11.34 -8.10
N GLU A 32 0.83 -11.37 -7.07
CA GLU A 32 1.06 -10.58 -5.87
C GLU A 32 2.43 -11.00 -5.34
N THR A 33 3.47 -10.29 -5.77
CA THR A 33 4.72 -10.24 -5.05
C THR A 33 4.37 -9.65 -3.70
N LYS A 34 4.19 -10.51 -2.70
CA LYS A 34 4.18 -10.13 -1.29
C LYS A 34 5.38 -9.19 -1.12
N PRO A 35 5.19 -7.93 -0.68
CA PRO A 35 6.32 -7.04 -0.48
C PRO A 35 7.33 -7.74 0.42
N ASP A 36 8.62 -7.61 0.10
CA ASP A 36 9.72 -8.01 0.99
C ASP A 36 9.66 -7.11 2.23
N THR A 37 8.68 -7.35 3.10
CA THR A 37 8.54 -6.65 4.38
C THR A 37 9.66 -7.11 5.28
N VAL A 38 10.57 -6.19 5.60
CA VAL A 38 11.53 -6.36 6.69
C VAL A 38 10.73 -6.60 7.97
N PRO A 39 11.05 -7.63 8.76
CA PRO A 39 10.26 -7.90 9.92
C PRO A 39 10.38 -6.77 10.95
N PHE A 40 9.25 -6.32 11.50
CA PHE A 40 9.11 -5.33 12.54
C PHE A 40 8.23 -5.83 13.69
N SER A 41 8.46 -5.27 14.88
CA SER A 41 7.57 -5.44 16.02
C SER A 41 7.46 -4.12 16.77
N ILE A 42 6.23 -3.76 17.13
CA ILE A 42 5.91 -2.59 17.95
C ILE A 42 5.38 -3.09 19.28
N THR A 43 6.05 -2.74 20.38
CA THR A 43 5.51 -2.98 21.72
C THR A 43 4.52 -1.88 22.07
N VAL A 44 3.33 -2.25 22.51
CA VAL A 44 2.28 -1.31 22.90
C VAL A 44 1.93 -1.49 24.37
N ASP A 45 2.18 -0.45 25.15
CA ASP A 45 1.85 -0.37 26.56
C ASP A 45 0.57 0.45 26.77
N VAL A 46 -0.47 -0.19 27.28
CA VAL A 46 -1.73 0.46 27.62
C VAL A 46 -1.92 0.40 29.13
N ILE A 47 -2.16 1.54 29.77
CA ILE A 47 -2.33 1.63 31.23
C ILE A 47 -3.40 0.63 31.69
N GLY A 48 -3.03 -0.24 32.63
CA GLY A 48 -3.93 -1.23 33.20
C GLY A 48 -4.13 -2.49 32.34
N LYS A 49 -3.42 -2.63 31.22
CA LYS A 49 -3.37 -3.85 30.40
C LYS A 49 -1.96 -4.45 30.39
N THR A 50 -1.88 -5.72 30.01
CA THR A 50 -0.59 -6.35 29.69
C THR A 50 -0.06 -5.76 28.39
N PRO A 51 1.26 -5.51 28.27
CA PRO A 51 1.87 -5.07 27.02
C PRO A 51 1.55 -6.06 25.88
N VAL A 52 1.27 -5.53 24.69
CA VAL A 52 1.05 -6.34 23.49
C VAL A 52 2.17 -6.09 22.49
N SER A 53 2.55 -7.14 21.76
CA SER A 53 3.45 -7.03 20.61
C SER A 53 2.60 -7.02 19.36
N PHE A 54 2.69 -5.94 18.59
CA PHE A 54 2.10 -5.81 17.27
C PHE A 54 3.15 -6.13 16.20
N THR A 55 2.78 -6.94 15.22
CA THR A 55 3.68 -7.56 14.22
C THR A 55 3.18 -7.33 12.79
N GLU A 56 3.88 -7.84 11.79
CA GLU A 56 3.44 -7.76 10.39
C GLU A 56 2.21 -8.63 10.14
N GLU A 57 2.04 -9.73 10.88
CA GLU A 57 0.83 -10.57 10.81
C GLU A 57 -0.40 -9.78 11.24
N ASP A 58 -0.28 -8.96 12.29
CA ASP A 58 -1.35 -8.10 12.78
C ASP A 58 -1.65 -6.97 11.77
N ALA A 59 -0.62 -6.35 11.20
CA ALA A 59 -0.78 -5.34 10.14
C ALA A 59 -1.45 -5.91 8.88
N ALA A 60 -1.08 -7.13 8.48
CA ALA A 60 -1.71 -7.83 7.36
C ALA A 60 -3.18 -8.19 7.65
N ALA A 61 -3.52 -8.50 8.91
CA ALA A 61 -4.89 -8.77 9.31
C ALA A 61 -5.78 -7.51 9.27
N ILE A 62 -5.23 -6.33 9.55
CA ILE A 62 -5.91 -5.03 9.38
C ILE A 62 -6.11 -4.73 7.89
N GLY A 63 -5.09 -4.98 7.07
CA GLY A 63 -5.11 -4.73 5.64
C GLY A 63 -4.52 -3.36 5.29
N PRO A 64 -3.43 -3.30 4.51
CA PRO A 64 -2.76 -2.04 4.23
C PRO A 64 -3.55 -1.14 3.27
N VAL A 65 -3.34 0.16 3.42
CA VAL A 65 -3.89 1.23 2.58
C VAL A 65 -2.78 2.16 2.12
N GLU A 66 -3.07 2.93 1.09
CA GLU A 66 -2.21 4.03 0.64
C GLU A 66 -2.50 5.30 1.45
N ILE A 67 -1.46 5.91 2.00
CA ILE A 67 -1.48 7.13 2.80
C ILE A 67 -0.68 8.18 2.04
N THR A 68 -1.34 9.27 1.61
CA THR A 68 -0.66 10.39 0.95
C THR A 68 -0.36 11.50 1.96
N ALA A 69 0.91 11.83 2.14
CA ALA A 69 1.34 12.85 3.10
C ALA A 69 2.54 13.65 2.60
N ALA A 70 2.56 14.95 2.91
CA ALA A 70 3.70 15.83 2.69
C ALA A 70 4.52 15.97 3.98
N LYS A 71 5.85 15.87 3.86
CA LYS A 71 6.75 16.12 4.99
C LYS A 71 6.92 17.62 5.21
N LYS A 72 6.75 18.07 6.45
CA LYS A 72 7.04 19.44 6.88
C LYS A 72 8.37 19.48 7.63
N ASP A 73 9.28 20.33 7.17
CA ASP A 73 10.56 20.64 7.82
C ASP A 73 10.65 22.14 8.08
N GLY A 74 10.56 22.53 9.35
CA GLY A 74 10.41 23.93 9.75
C GLY A 74 9.19 24.59 9.08
N ASP A 75 9.43 25.66 8.31
CA ASP A 75 8.39 26.37 7.56
C ASP A 75 8.19 25.84 6.13
N THR A 76 8.96 24.83 5.72
CA THR A 76 8.88 24.25 4.38
C THR A 76 7.97 23.02 4.40
N ILE A 77 7.04 22.97 3.45
CA ILE A 77 6.23 21.78 3.17
C ILE A 77 6.71 21.21 1.84
N GLY A 78 7.14 19.95 1.83
CA GLY A 78 7.55 19.25 0.62
C GLY A 78 6.37 18.85 -0.26
N GLU A 79 6.67 18.24 -1.41
CA GLU A 79 5.64 17.59 -2.22
C GLU A 79 5.07 16.37 -1.47
N PRO A 80 3.80 16.01 -1.72
CA PRO A 80 3.21 14.81 -1.14
C PRO A 80 3.83 13.55 -1.74
N ASP A 81 4.17 12.61 -0.86
CA ASP A 81 4.52 11.23 -1.21
C ASP A 81 3.35 10.31 -0.83
N THR A 82 3.26 9.17 -1.50
CA THR A 82 2.34 8.10 -1.11
C THR A 82 3.11 6.98 -0.43
N TYR A 83 2.57 6.53 0.70
CA TYR A 83 3.13 5.48 1.55
C TYR A 83 2.14 4.33 1.68
N THR A 84 2.64 3.10 1.76
CA THR A 84 1.82 1.96 2.16
C THR A 84 1.86 1.84 3.69
N GLY A 85 0.71 1.62 4.31
CA GLY A 85 0.63 1.54 5.77
C GLY A 85 -0.73 1.07 6.27
N ILE A 86 -0.97 1.22 7.56
CA ILE A 86 -2.29 1.08 8.18
C ILE A 86 -2.72 2.40 8.82
N LEU A 87 -4.02 2.65 8.87
CA LEU A 87 -4.53 3.81 9.61
C LEU A 87 -4.34 3.60 11.11
N PHE A 88 -4.05 4.69 11.82
CA PHE A 88 -3.75 4.62 13.24
C PHE A 88 -4.99 4.21 14.06
N ASN A 89 -6.18 4.65 13.64
CA ASN A 89 -7.45 4.26 14.27
C ASN A 89 -7.71 2.75 14.15
N ASP A 90 -7.44 2.15 12.99
CA ASP A 90 -7.63 0.70 12.78
C ASP A 90 -6.63 -0.10 13.62
N PHE A 91 -5.39 0.39 13.76
CA PHE A 91 -4.41 -0.15 14.69
C PHE A 91 -4.91 -0.13 16.13
N LEU A 92 -5.45 1.00 16.60
CA LEU A 92 -5.98 1.13 17.97
C LEU A 92 -7.19 0.22 18.21
N GLU A 93 -8.10 0.14 17.25
CA GLU A 93 -9.25 -0.77 17.31
C GLU A 93 -8.79 -2.23 17.39
N HIS A 94 -7.81 -2.61 16.57
CA HIS A 94 -7.24 -3.96 16.54
C HIS A 94 -6.69 -4.40 17.90
N ILE A 95 -6.00 -3.49 18.63
CA ILE A 95 -5.48 -3.76 19.98
C ILE A 95 -6.52 -3.47 21.10
N GLY A 96 -7.76 -3.16 20.74
CA GLY A 96 -8.87 -2.91 21.66
C GLY A 96 -8.70 -1.65 22.52
N VAL A 97 -8.07 -0.61 21.98
CA VAL A 97 -7.94 0.71 22.60
C VAL A 97 -9.00 1.63 22.02
N THR A 98 -10.00 1.98 22.83
CA THR A 98 -11.13 2.81 22.43
C THR A 98 -11.07 4.23 22.98
N SER A 99 -10.15 4.51 23.91
CA SER A 99 -9.96 5.82 24.52
C SER A 99 -8.54 6.01 25.01
N TYR A 100 -7.99 7.20 24.81
CA TYR A 100 -6.68 7.62 25.28
C TYR A 100 -6.65 9.15 25.42
N SER A 101 -5.75 9.67 26.25
CA SER A 101 -5.51 11.11 26.38
C SER A 101 -4.26 11.56 25.65
N VAL A 102 -3.24 10.69 25.61
CA VAL A 102 -1.95 10.91 24.96
C VAL A 102 -1.46 9.56 24.44
N ILE A 103 -0.85 9.56 23.26
CA ILE A 103 -0.06 8.44 22.73
C ILE A 103 1.40 8.88 22.68
N SER A 104 2.28 8.15 23.36
CA SER A 104 3.73 8.34 23.26
C SER A 104 4.30 7.30 22.31
N ILE A 105 5.05 7.75 21.31
CA ILE A 105 5.73 6.90 20.33
C ILE A 105 7.23 7.05 20.53
N GLU A 106 7.90 5.93 20.78
CA GLU A 106 9.36 5.83 20.87
C GLU A 106 9.89 5.06 19.65
N ALA A 107 10.81 5.70 18.91
CA ALA A 107 11.52 5.07 17.80
C ALA A 107 12.73 4.27 18.30
N ALA A 108 13.25 3.37 17.47
CA ALA A 108 14.38 2.50 17.82
C ALA A 108 15.70 3.27 18.12
N ASP A 109 15.80 4.53 17.71
CA ASP A 109 16.94 5.42 18.02
C ASP A 109 16.76 6.20 19.34
N GLY A 110 15.66 5.94 20.07
CA GLY A 110 15.30 6.61 21.33
C GLY A 110 14.62 7.96 21.14
N TYR A 111 14.32 8.38 19.90
CA TYR A 111 13.50 9.56 19.68
C TYR A 111 12.07 9.31 20.16
N MET A 112 11.52 10.23 20.95
CA MET A 112 10.17 10.14 21.48
C MET A 112 9.33 11.34 21.07
N LYS A 113 8.05 11.07 20.77
CA LYS A 113 7.06 12.11 20.52
C LYS A 113 5.70 11.72 21.08
N GLU A 114 5.02 12.72 21.64
CA GLU A 114 3.65 12.58 22.15
C GLU A 114 2.64 13.19 21.17
N PHE A 115 1.47 12.55 21.09
CA PHE A 115 0.36 12.95 20.23
C PHE A 115 -0.94 12.95 21.03
N GLY A 116 -1.77 13.97 20.79
CA GLY A 116 -3.12 14.04 21.32
C GLY A 116 -4.14 13.32 20.44
N PRO A 117 -5.39 13.16 20.90
CA PRO A 117 -6.47 12.57 20.10
C PRO A 117 -6.69 13.25 18.76
N ASP A 118 -6.56 14.58 18.70
CA ASP A 118 -6.77 15.35 17.47
C ASP A 118 -5.71 15.03 16.40
N ASP A 119 -4.46 14.75 16.80
CA ASP A 119 -3.38 14.37 15.87
C ASP A 119 -3.61 12.97 15.30
N ILE A 120 -4.08 12.05 16.14
CA ILE A 120 -4.24 10.64 15.81
C ILE A 120 -5.51 10.39 15.00
N THR A 121 -6.59 11.10 15.31
CA THR A 121 -7.89 10.94 14.62
C THR A 121 -8.01 11.74 13.33
N ALA A 122 -7.01 12.56 13.00
CA ALA A 122 -6.95 13.26 11.73
C ALA A 122 -6.91 12.27 10.54
N ASP A 123 -7.62 12.62 9.46
CA ASP A 123 -7.65 11.82 8.25
C ASP A 123 -6.23 11.63 7.69
N GLY A 124 -5.88 10.39 7.35
CA GLY A 124 -4.58 10.04 6.78
C GLY A 124 -3.46 9.88 7.82
N THR A 125 -3.74 9.92 9.13
CA THR A 125 -2.76 9.52 10.15
C THR A 125 -2.62 8.00 10.20
N GLY A 126 -1.41 7.48 10.05
CA GLY A 126 -1.14 6.05 10.03
C GLY A 126 0.29 5.65 10.33
N LEU A 127 0.48 4.34 10.47
CA LEU A 127 1.77 3.68 10.60
C LEU A 127 2.17 3.15 9.22
N ALA A 128 3.18 3.78 8.61
CA ALA A 128 3.64 3.49 7.26
C ALA A 128 5.02 2.83 7.23
N TRP A 129 5.29 2.06 6.17
CA TRP A 129 6.55 1.35 5.93
C TRP A 129 7.04 1.51 4.50
#